data_AF-A0A7S1XQJ9-F1
#
_entry.id   AF-A0A7S1XQJ9-F1
#
_cell.length_a   1.000
_cell.length_b   1.000
_cell.length_c   1.000
_cell.angle_alpha   90.00
_cell.angle_beta   90.00
_cell.angle_gamma   90.00
#
_symmetry.space_group_name_H-M   'P 1'
#
loop_
_entity.id
_entity.type
_entity.pdbx_description
1 polymer ?
#
loop_
_entity_poly.entity_id
_entity_poly.type
_entity_poly.pdbx_seq_one_letter_code
_entity_poly.pdbx_strand_id
1 'polypeptide(L)'
;GLGSGLGMGLGLRLGLSLTLILTLTLRLAPARANWIDGDTSDLPVTVDHGMIIDAGSTGSRMHVYQWAPRLFSEIPPPLTFPKTNSRWTERQAPGLSTLGLDPDAVGEALFPLVEFAKNVLKDKADRWHNYPIYLKATGGMRELPNNLREQVMGWVRAYLEDNSTCPFYFRRDFARVISGEEEAIYGWTAVNFLMGTLLPQTAGLGTAEPNTTWGALDLGGASTQISFFRPDQDVLANLFKLQIGDQKHWNVYAHSFLYFGRHSARDRFLEGLADGEIGGDWIGHVVDAGLGGWNRGRFREAIVGAYPTHLADPNQNKTGYPYNNASAIANLSKPLGPHHRGPLAVVDPCLPPGYENNDTRTRFTKRLLYIKGMLDDDGAGAEESRLTLCLQANLPLLRIKANEWCDFVHTHQCSIGGVYQPRVPSPQSGFRRFFAFAGYTHLWDFLDLPDEASLRQVVEKAGETCEMDWDRLQAHLATVVDPSSKRYAKSKEFLHEYCWMASYVIQLLHTGYGIQMDENITVADELEGHKVGWAIGAMLYEINTLPWGYRPPANATISSEAIFLYSQLVTLVAGLLAVAVIYLVCTKPEAQPRYDRVRLSTYRSSTSSAAEDRQGLIRNAPDYGAV
;
A
#
# COMPACT_ATOMS: atom_id res chain seq x y z
N GLY A 1 -50.27 -41.09 -66.59
CA GLY A 1 -49.99 -39.63 -66.67
C GLY A 1 -50.21 -38.99 -65.31
N LEU A 2 -49.98 -37.68 -65.19
CA LEU A 2 -50.15 -36.88 -63.95
C LEU A 2 -49.18 -37.20 -62.78
N GLY A 3 -47.92 -37.51 -63.10
CA GLY A 3 -46.81 -37.53 -62.12
C GLY A 3 -46.03 -36.20 -62.10
N SER A 4 -46.71 -35.07 -61.87
CA SER A 4 -46.12 -33.73 -62.13
C SER A 4 -46.50 -32.62 -61.12
N GLY A 5 -47.00 -32.97 -59.93
CA GLY A 5 -47.45 -31.99 -58.93
C GLY A 5 -46.43 -31.61 -57.84
N LEU A 6 -45.49 -32.52 -57.49
CA LEU A 6 -44.68 -32.37 -56.27
C LEU A 6 -43.39 -31.54 -56.44
N GLY A 7 -42.84 -31.42 -57.66
CA GLY A 7 -41.59 -30.70 -57.90
C GLY A 7 -41.66 -29.19 -57.63
N MET A 8 -42.76 -28.54 -58.05
CA MET A 8 -42.91 -27.08 -57.90
C MET A 8 -43.04 -26.64 -56.44
N GLY A 9 -43.66 -27.46 -55.59
CA GLY A 9 -43.86 -27.15 -54.17
C GLY A 9 -42.57 -27.10 -53.35
N LEU A 10 -41.55 -27.88 -53.72
CA LEU A 10 -40.25 -27.89 -53.04
C LEU A 10 -39.37 -26.73 -53.50
N GLY A 11 -39.33 -26.47 -54.82
CA GLY A 11 -38.57 -25.37 -55.40
C GLY A 11 -39.02 -23.99 -54.89
N LEU A 12 -40.34 -23.76 -54.77
CA LEU A 12 -40.87 -22.49 -54.25
C LEU A 12 -40.49 -22.25 -52.78
N ARG A 13 -40.48 -23.32 -51.96
CA ARG A 13 -40.08 -23.24 -50.54
C ARG A 13 -38.59 -22.95 -50.38
N LEU A 14 -37.73 -23.62 -51.17
CA LEU A 14 -36.29 -23.36 -51.18
C LEU A 14 -35.95 -21.94 -51.67
N GLY A 15 -36.65 -21.45 -52.70
CA GLY A 15 -36.48 -20.07 -53.20
C GLY A 15 -36.87 -19.01 -52.17
N LEU A 16 -37.95 -19.22 -51.42
CA LEU A 16 -38.37 -18.35 -50.32
C LEU A 16 -37.39 -18.40 -49.13
N SER A 17 -36.83 -19.57 -48.81
CA SER A 17 -35.77 -19.67 -47.79
C SER A 17 -34.50 -18.92 -48.20
N LEU A 18 -34.07 -19.01 -49.46
CA LEU A 18 -32.89 -18.28 -49.94
C LEU A 18 -33.08 -16.76 -49.92
N THR A 19 -34.25 -16.25 -50.33
CA THR A 19 -34.52 -14.79 -50.27
C THR A 19 -34.72 -14.28 -48.85
N LEU A 20 -35.24 -15.11 -47.93
CA LEU A 20 -35.27 -14.79 -46.51
C LEU A 20 -33.85 -14.68 -45.92
N ILE A 21 -32.95 -15.63 -46.24
CA ILE A 21 -31.55 -15.59 -45.82
C ILE A 21 -30.85 -14.34 -46.39
N LEU A 22 -31.01 -14.07 -47.70
CA LEU A 22 -30.37 -12.93 -48.38
C LEU A 22 -30.87 -11.57 -47.85
N THR A 23 -32.14 -11.46 -47.47
CA THR A 23 -32.67 -10.23 -46.85
C THR A 23 -32.31 -10.11 -45.37
N LEU A 24 -32.02 -11.22 -44.67
CA LEU A 24 -31.45 -11.18 -43.32
C LEU A 24 -29.99 -10.70 -43.36
N THR A 25 -29.17 -11.20 -44.29
CA THR A 25 -27.78 -10.75 -44.45
C THR A 25 -27.67 -9.30 -44.92
N LEU A 26 -28.54 -8.85 -45.83
CA LEU A 26 -28.59 -7.44 -46.25
C LEU A 26 -29.06 -6.48 -45.15
N ARG A 27 -29.80 -6.95 -44.13
CA ARG A 27 -30.15 -6.17 -42.93
C ARG A 27 -29.05 -6.19 -41.85
N LEU A 28 -27.93 -6.88 -42.09
CA LEU A 28 -26.77 -6.95 -41.20
C LEU A 28 -25.53 -6.21 -41.76
N ALA A 29 -25.70 -5.42 -42.82
CA ALA A 29 -24.80 -4.30 -43.11
C ALA A 29 -24.79 -3.33 -41.89
N PRO A 30 -23.66 -2.69 -41.57
CA PRO A 30 -23.27 -2.48 -40.19
C PRO A 30 -24.28 -1.65 -39.40
N ALA A 31 -24.79 -2.25 -38.32
CA ALA A 31 -25.25 -1.48 -37.17
C ALA A 31 -24.14 -0.51 -36.73
N ARG A 32 -24.52 0.53 -35.97
CA ARG A 32 -23.55 1.43 -35.31
C ARG A 32 -22.46 0.61 -34.63
N ALA A 33 -21.24 1.13 -34.59
CA ALA A 33 -20.12 0.49 -33.90
C ALA A 33 -20.48 0.28 -32.42
N ASN A 34 -21.00 -0.91 -32.12
CA ASN A 34 -21.33 -1.33 -30.78
C ASN A 34 -19.99 -1.66 -30.12
N TRP A 35 -19.65 -0.88 -29.10
CA TRP A 35 -18.55 -1.17 -28.20
C TRP A 35 -18.77 -2.57 -27.63
N ILE A 36 -17.73 -3.41 -27.67
CA ILE A 36 -17.68 -4.60 -26.84
C ILE A 36 -17.20 -4.08 -25.49
N ASP A 37 -18.15 -3.70 -24.64
CA ASP A 37 -17.87 -3.21 -23.30
C ASP A 37 -17.40 -4.37 -22.42
N GLY A 38 -16.25 -4.21 -21.78
CA GLY A 38 -15.77 -5.12 -20.74
C GLY A 38 -16.56 -4.89 -19.46
N ASP A 39 -17.75 -5.51 -19.39
CA ASP A 39 -18.73 -5.30 -18.31
C ASP A 39 -18.19 -5.71 -16.91
N THR A 40 -18.53 -4.91 -15.89
CA THR A 40 -18.51 -5.20 -14.43
C THR A 40 -18.75 -3.94 -13.55
N SER A 41 -18.91 -2.74 -14.12
CA SER A 41 -18.91 -1.47 -13.36
C SER A 41 -19.76 -0.39 -14.03
N ASP A 42 -20.43 0.44 -13.22
CA ASP A 42 -21.35 1.51 -13.66
C ASP A 42 -20.65 2.71 -14.32
N LEU A 43 -19.32 2.77 -14.30
CA LEU A 43 -18.55 3.89 -14.82
C LEU A 43 -18.38 3.83 -16.36
N PRO A 44 -18.61 4.93 -17.10
CA PRO A 44 -18.49 4.91 -18.54
C PRO A 44 -17.02 4.83 -18.99
N VAL A 45 -16.77 4.21 -20.15
CA VAL A 45 -15.43 4.14 -20.79
C VAL A 45 -14.81 5.53 -21.13
N THR A 46 -15.59 6.60 -20.96
CA THR A 46 -15.20 8.01 -21.15
C THR A 46 -14.70 8.71 -19.87
N VAL A 47 -14.61 8.03 -18.72
CA VAL A 47 -13.97 8.61 -17.52
C VAL A 47 -12.54 9.05 -17.84
N ASP A 48 -12.24 10.31 -17.53
CA ASP A 48 -10.97 11.00 -17.78
C ASP A 48 -10.34 11.60 -16.50
N HIS A 49 -10.96 11.43 -15.33
CA HIS A 49 -10.49 11.93 -14.03
C HIS A 49 -10.82 10.99 -12.86
N GLY A 50 -10.07 11.09 -11.78
CA GLY A 50 -10.34 10.42 -10.50
C GLY A 50 -9.49 10.99 -9.35
N MET A 51 -9.85 10.64 -8.12
CA MET A 51 -9.31 11.24 -6.90
C MET A 51 -8.91 10.20 -5.86
N ILE A 52 -7.81 10.42 -5.15
CA ILE A 52 -7.44 9.66 -3.95
C ILE A 52 -7.28 10.60 -2.76
N ILE A 53 -7.93 10.25 -1.65
CA ILE A 53 -7.61 10.77 -0.33
C ILE A 53 -6.63 9.80 0.35
N ASP A 54 -5.39 10.25 0.53
CA ASP A 54 -4.42 9.66 1.45
C ASP A 54 -4.81 10.07 2.87
N ALA A 55 -5.36 9.14 3.65
CA ALA A 55 -5.76 9.40 5.04
C ALA A 55 -4.65 8.95 6.01
N GLY A 56 -3.56 9.73 6.00
CA GLY A 56 -2.37 9.51 6.82
C GLY A 56 -2.51 9.91 8.29
N SER A 57 -1.73 9.25 9.15
CA SER A 57 -1.68 9.44 10.63
C SER A 57 -1.63 10.89 11.12
N THR A 58 -0.91 11.79 10.43
CA THR A 58 -0.71 13.19 10.83
C THR A 58 -1.60 14.19 10.07
N GLY A 59 -2.48 13.71 9.20
CA GLY A 59 -3.31 14.56 8.34
C GLY A 59 -3.58 13.93 6.97
N SER A 60 -4.76 14.18 6.43
CA SER A 60 -5.22 13.66 5.15
C SER A 60 -4.82 14.55 3.97
N ARG A 61 -4.60 13.96 2.78
CA ARG A 61 -4.28 14.68 1.54
C ARG A 61 -5.23 14.29 0.42
N MET A 62 -5.77 15.27 -0.31
CA MET A 62 -6.45 15.05 -1.58
C MET A 62 -5.42 15.05 -2.71
N HIS A 63 -5.60 14.15 -3.68
CA HIS A 63 -4.87 14.12 -4.94
C HIS A 63 -5.85 13.95 -6.10
N VAL A 64 -5.88 14.89 -7.03
CA VAL A 64 -6.71 14.81 -8.26
C VAL A 64 -5.84 14.38 -9.44
N TYR A 65 -6.31 13.42 -10.22
CA TYR A 65 -5.62 12.89 -11.40
C TYR A 65 -6.50 12.98 -12.65
N GLN A 66 -5.88 13.04 -13.82
CA GLN A 66 -6.52 13.00 -15.14
C GLN A 66 -5.84 12.02 -16.08
N TRP A 67 -6.57 11.54 -17.09
CA TRP A 67 -6.09 10.61 -18.10
C TRP A 67 -6.89 10.73 -19.41
N ALA A 68 -6.46 10.04 -20.47
CA ALA A 68 -7.24 9.92 -21.69
C ALA A 68 -8.31 8.81 -21.54
N PRO A 69 -9.53 8.98 -22.07
CA PRO A 69 -10.55 7.94 -22.11
C PRO A 69 -10.02 6.57 -22.54
N ARG A 70 -10.43 5.50 -21.84
CA ARG A 70 -9.90 4.14 -22.02
C ARG A 70 -10.55 3.46 -23.23
N LEU A 71 -10.26 3.98 -24.43
CA LEU A 71 -10.73 3.47 -25.72
C LEU A 71 -9.54 2.99 -26.55
N PHE A 72 -9.44 1.67 -26.77
CA PHE A 72 -8.23 1.03 -27.28
C PHE A 72 -8.48 0.14 -28.50
N SER A 73 -7.54 0.15 -29.44
CA SER A 73 -7.57 -0.67 -30.67
C SER A 73 -6.85 -2.01 -30.55
N GLU A 74 -6.31 -2.31 -29.37
CA GLU A 74 -5.50 -3.48 -29.05
C GLU A 74 -6.16 -4.27 -27.91
N ILE A 75 -5.96 -5.59 -27.94
CA ILE A 75 -6.42 -6.53 -26.91
C ILE A 75 -5.24 -7.44 -26.58
N PRO A 76 -4.81 -7.58 -25.31
CA PRO A 76 -5.28 -6.85 -24.12
C PRO A 76 -4.99 -5.33 -24.20
N PRO A 77 -5.70 -4.50 -23.42
CA PRO A 77 -5.56 -3.06 -23.48
C PRO A 77 -4.18 -2.57 -22.99
N PRO A 78 -3.61 -1.53 -23.60
CA PRO A 78 -2.41 -0.88 -23.07
C PRO A 78 -2.71 -0.19 -21.73
N LEU A 79 -1.67 -0.08 -20.89
CA LEU A 79 -1.81 0.55 -19.58
C LEU A 79 -2.15 2.04 -19.70
N THR A 80 -3.06 2.48 -18.83
CA THR A 80 -3.43 3.88 -18.63
C THR A 80 -2.60 4.45 -17.49
N PHE A 81 -2.05 5.66 -17.67
CA PHE A 81 -1.16 6.30 -16.69
C PHE A 81 -1.75 7.63 -16.21
N PRO A 82 -1.83 7.88 -14.88
CA PRO A 82 -2.41 9.09 -14.34
C PRO A 82 -1.46 10.29 -14.51
N LYS A 83 -2.01 11.43 -14.92
CA LYS A 83 -1.33 12.75 -14.94
C LYS A 83 -1.92 13.65 -13.86
N THR A 84 -1.14 14.60 -13.33
CA THR A 84 -1.63 15.59 -12.35
C THR A 84 -0.97 16.95 -12.56
N ASN A 85 -1.15 17.87 -11.60
CA ASN A 85 -0.38 19.09 -11.45
C ASN A 85 0.03 19.20 -9.97
N SER A 86 1.18 19.82 -9.65
CA SER A 86 1.57 20.03 -8.24
C SER A 86 0.60 20.92 -7.46
N ARG A 87 -0.28 21.68 -8.15
CA ARG A 87 -1.40 22.43 -7.55
C ARG A 87 -2.72 21.65 -7.48
N TRP A 88 -2.72 20.35 -7.79
CA TRP A 88 -3.88 19.45 -7.70
C TRP A 88 -3.77 18.50 -6.49
N THR A 89 -3.05 18.94 -5.45
CA THR A 89 -3.04 18.33 -4.12
C THR A 89 -3.26 19.38 -3.04
N GLU A 90 -3.97 19.00 -1.98
CA GLU A 90 -4.18 19.82 -0.77
C GLU A 90 -4.16 18.92 0.46
N ARG A 91 -3.72 19.45 1.61
CA ARG A 91 -3.56 18.71 2.86
C ARG A 91 -4.32 19.36 4.01
N GLN A 92 -5.09 18.56 4.74
CA GLN A 92 -5.65 18.93 6.04
C GLN A 92 -4.94 18.17 7.18
N ALA A 93 -5.06 18.71 8.39
CA ALA A 93 -4.57 18.12 9.63
C ALA A 93 -5.56 18.46 10.76
N PRO A 94 -5.70 17.62 11.80
CA PRO A 94 -4.93 16.40 12.07
C PRO A 94 -5.39 15.18 11.23
N GLY A 95 -4.83 14.00 11.48
CA GLY A 95 -5.21 12.77 10.78
C GLY A 95 -6.51 12.17 11.32
N LEU A 96 -7.26 11.44 10.47
CA LEU A 96 -8.56 10.84 10.85
C LEU A 96 -8.50 10.00 12.12
N SER A 97 -7.34 9.37 12.41
CA SER A 97 -7.12 8.57 13.60
C SER A 97 -7.07 9.36 14.92
N THR A 98 -7.15 10.70 14.88
CA THR A 98 -7.14 11.57 16.07
C THR A 98 -8.50 12.12 16.45
N LEU A 99 -9.52 11.96 15.58
CA LEU A 99 -10.84 12.59 15.72
C LEU A 99 -11.74 11.93 16.80
N GLY A 100 -11.36 10.76 17.31
CA GLY A 100 -12.08 10.09 18.40
C GLY A 100 -13.42 9.49 17.95
N LEU A 101 -14.45 9.68 18.78
CA LEU A 101 -15.83 9.18 18.55
C LEU A 101 -16.78 10.32 18.18
N ASP A 102 -16.36 11.15 17.22
CA ASP A 102 -17.11 12.29 16.73
C ASP A 102 -17.37 12.16 15.21
N PRO A 103 -18.64 12.05 14.77
CA PRO A 103 -18.98 11.97 13.35
C PRO A 103 -18.87 13.33 12.63
N ASP A 104 -19.13 14.43 13.33
CA ASP A 104 -19.13 15.77 12.75
C ASP A 104 -17.69 16.21 12.46
N ALA A 105 -16.75 15.88 13.37
CA ALA A 105 -15.31 16.06 13.16
C ALA A 105 -14.76 15.30 11.94
N VAL A 106 -15.36 14.17 11.55
CA VAL A 106 -15.01 13.48 10.29
C VAL A 106 -15.49 14.28 9.08
N GLY A 107 -16.68 14.87 9.15
CA GLY A 107 -17.18 15.79 8.14
C GLY A 107 -16.28 17.03 7.99
N GLU A 108 -15.95 17.68 9.11
CA GLU A 108 -15.04 18.85 9.12
C GLU A 108 -13.65 18.54 8.54
N ALA A 109 -13.10 17.35 8.81
CA ALA A 109 -11.80 16.93 8.28
C ALA A 109 -11.81 16.60 6.77
N LEU A 110 -12.95 16.15 6.22
CA LEU A 110 -13.08 15.79 4.81
C LEU A 110 -13.62 16.94 3.93
N PHE A 111 -14.42 17.85 4.49
CA PHE A 111 -15.06 18.93 3.73
C PHE A 111 -14.07 19.81 2.93
N PRO A 112 -12.96 20.32 3.49
CA PRO A 112 -12.01 21.12 2.72
C PRO A 112 -11.34 20.34 1.57
N LEU A 113 -11.18 19.02 1.71
CA LEU A 113 -10.58 18.16 0.69
C LEU A 113 -11.54 17.92 -0.49
N VAL A 114 -12.84 17.77 -0.21
CA VAL A 114 -13.86 17.62 -1.26
C VAL A 114 -14.15 18.96 -1.94
N GLU A 115 -14.22 20.07 -1.20
CA GLU A 115 -14.32 21.40 -1.80
C GLU A 115 -13.08 21.75 -2.64
N PHE A 116 -11.88 21.33 -2.25
CA PHE A 116 -10.70 21.48 -3.09
C PHE A 116 -10.85 20.72 -4.42
N ALA A 117 -11.27 19.46 -4.40
CA ALA A 117 -11.50 18.69 -5.62
C ALA A 117 -12.60 19.30 -6.52
N LYS A 118 -13.69 19.79 -5.92
CA LYS A 118 -14.75 20.55 -6.63
C LYS A 118 -14.20 21.81 -7.28
N ASN A 119 -13.35 22.57 -6.59
CA ASN A 119 -12.71 23.77 -7.15
C ASN A 119 -11.72 23.47 -8.29
N VAL A 120 -10.96 22.37 -8.19
CA VAL A 120 -10.06 21.89 -9.26
C VAL A 120 -10.84 21.42 -10.50
N LEU A 121 -12.01 20.82 -10.32
CA LEU A 121 -12.83 20.23 -11.39
C LEU A 121 -14.08 21.07 -11.76
N LYS A 122 -14.15 22.33 -11.32
CA LYS A 122 -15.32 23.23 -11.49
C LYS A 122 -15.84 23.33 -12.93
N ASP A 123 -14.93 23.35 -13.91
CA ASP A 123 -15.24 23.50 -15.34
C ASP A 123 -15.70 22.18 -15.99
N LYS A 124 -15.99 21.16 -15.16
CA LYS A 124 -16.43 19.79 -15.52
C LYS A 124 -17.53 19.29 -14.56
N ALA A 125 -18.27 20.20 -13.92
CA ALA A 125 -19.26 19.89 -12.87
C ALA A 125 -20.43 19.02 -13.36
N ASP A 126 -20.75 19.10 -14.65
CA ASP A 126 -21.70 18.23 -15.35
C ASP A 126 -21.28 16.74 -15.32
N ARG A 127 -19.99 16.44 -15.17
CA ARG A 127 -19.44 15.07 -15.23
C ARG A 127 -18.93 14.51 -13.90
N TRP A 128 -19.00 15.27 -12.79
CA TRP A 128 -18.47 14.84 -11.48
C TRP A 128 -18.96 13.46 -11.02
N HIS A 129 -20.23 13.13 -11.29
CA HIS A 129 -20.84 11.83 -11.01
C HIS A 129 -20.21 10.62 -11.72
N ASN A 130 -19.23 10.84 -12.61
CA ASN A 130 -18.46 9.78 -13.28
C ASN A 130 -17.01 9.69 -12.76
N TYR A 131 -16.57 10.58 -11.88
CA TYR A 131 -15.17 10.63 -11.43
C TYR A 131 -15.01 9.87 -10.11
N PRO A 132 -14.35 8.70 -10.10
CA PRO A 132 -14.21 7.91 -8.88
C PRO A 132 -13.38 8.65 -7.82
N ILE A 133 -13.92 8.74 -6.60
CA ILE A 133 -13.19 9.18 -5.41
C ILE A 133 -12.91 7.99 -4.50
N TYR A 134 -11.64 7.79 -4.16
CA TYR A 134 -11.17 6.75 -3.23
C TYR A 134 -10.65 7.38 -1.95
N LEU A 135 -10.76 6.68 -0.82
CA LEU A 135 -10.07 7.02 0.42
C LEU A 135 -9.33 5.80 0.95
N LYS A 136 -8.00 5.92 1.03
CA LYS A 136 -7.10 4.86 1.48
C LYS A 136 -6.39 5.36 2.74
N ALA A 137 -6.80 4.82 3.88
CA ALA A 137 -6.28 5.22 5.19
C ALA A 137 -5.16 4.29 5.66
N THR A 138 -4.14 4.85 6.31
CA THR A 138 -2.84 4.16 6.47
C THR A 138 -2.52 3.81 7.93
N GLY A 139 -1.23 3.71 8.27
CA GLY A 139 -0.72 3.32 9.59
C GLY A 139 -1.46 3.92 10.80
N GLY A 140 -1.86 5.19 10.75
CA GLY A 140 -2.60 5.82 11.86
C GLY A 140 -3.94 5.16 12.17
N MET A 141 -4.69 4.72 11.15
CA MET A 141 -5.91 3.94 11.35
C MET A 141 -5.60 2.48 11.72
N ARG A 142 -4.45 1.93 11.29
CA ARG A 142 -3.95 0.61 11.69
C ARG A 142 -3.55 0.55 13.18
N GLU A 143 -3.18 1.66 13.80
CA GLU A 143 -2.92 1.76 15.26
C GLU A 143 -4.20 1.80 16.11
N LEU A 144 -5.36 2.16 15.54
CA LEU A 144 -6.60 2.26 16.31
C LEU A 144 -7.19 0.88 16.68
N PRO A 145 -7.84 0.75 17.85
CA PRO A 145 -8.71 -0.38 18.17
C PRO A 145 -9.77 -0.61 17.09
N ASN A 146 -10.05 -1.89 16.78
CA ASN A 146 -10.88 -2.26 15.63
C ASN A 146 -12.31 -1.66 15.65
N ASN A 147 -12.91 -1.58 16.84
CA ASN A 147 -14.23 -0.96 17.02
C ASN A 147 -14.23 0.55 16.75
N LEU A 148 -13.15 1.26 17.11
CA LEU A 148 -13.01 2.69 16.82
C LEU A 148 -12.73 2.93 15.33
N ARG A 149 -11.84 2.10 14.76
CA ARG A 149 -11.49 2.11 13.33
C ARG A 149 -12.72 1.99 12.44
N GLU A 150 -13.59 0.99 12.67
CA GLU A 150 -14.77 0.79 11.82
C GLU A 150 -15.90 1.80 12.08
N GLN A 151 -15.97 2.43 13.26
CA GLN A 151 -16.88 3.57 13.48
C GLN A 151 -16.46 4.78 12.65
N VAL A 152 -15.19 5.20 12.75
CA VAL A 152 -14.64 6.31 11.97
C VAL A 152 -14.73 6.02 10.47
N MET A 153 -14.34 4.82 10.02
CA MET A 153 -14.49 4.43 8.61
C MET A 153 -15.97 4.33 8.17
N GLY A 154 -16.89 4.03 9.09
CA GLY A 154 -18.33 4.08 8.86
C GLY A 154 -18.82 5.49 8.54
N TRP A 155 -18.40 6.49 9.33
CA TRP A 155 -18.70 7.91 9.09
C TRP A 155 -18.03 8.44 7.83
N VAL A 156 -16.77 8.08 7.56
CA VAL A 156 -16.08 8.40 6.30
C VAL A 156 -16.86 7.87 5.08
N ARG A 157 -17.33 6.61 5.14
CA ARG A 157 -18.14 6.01 4.07
C ARG A 157 -19.46 6.76 3.88
N ALA A 158 -20.15 7.13 4.96
CA ALA A 158 -21.39 7.90 4.88
C ALA A 158 -21.17 9.31 4.28
N TYR A 159 -20.12 10.02 4.69
CA TYR A 159 -19.79 11.36 4.19
C TYR A 159 -19.46 11.40 2.69
N LEU A 160 -18.85 10.32 2.17
CA LEU A 160 -18.52 10.18 0.75
C LEU A 160 -19.66 9.57 -0.10
N GLU A 161 -20.66 8.94 0.53
CA GLU A 161 -21.84 8.33 -0.11
C GLU A 161 -23.01 9.33 -0.23
N ASP A 162 -23.06 10.35 0.62
CA ASP A 162 -24.02 11.45 0.50
C ASP A 162 -23.63 12.42 -0.64
N ASN A 163 -24.44 12.42 -1.70
CA ASN A 163 -24.24 13.27 -2.88
C ASN A 163 -24.40 14.79 -2.59
N SER A 164 -24.92 15.18 -1.42
CA SER A 164 -24.96 16.59 -0.99
C SER A 164 -23.61 17.10 -0.46
N THR A 165 -22.81 16.23 0.16
CA THR A 165 -21.44 16.52 0.61
C THR A 165 -20.39 16.14 -0.45
N CYS A 166 -20.59 15.03 -1.16
CA CYS A 166 -19.64 14.49 -2.14
C CYS A 166 -20.30 14.18 -3.50
N PRO A 167 -20.22 15.09 -4.51
CA PRO A 167 -20.88 14.92 -5.80
C PRO A 167 -20.11 14.03 -6.79
N PHE A 168 -19.19 13.19 -6.30
CA PHE A 168 -18.28 12.37 -7.08
C PHE A 168 -18.72 10.90 -7.05
N TYR A 169 -18.26 10.09 -8.01
CA TYR A 169 -18.62 8.66 -8.01
C TYR A 169 -17.94 7.95 -6.83
N PHE A 170 -18.75 7.40 -5.92
CA PHE A 170 -18.27 6.70 -4.74
C PHE A 170 -19.00 5.37 -4.55
N ARG A 171 -18.26 4.39 -4.04
CA ARG A 171 -18.80 3.13 -3.51
C ARG A 171 -18.17 2.87 -2.14
N ARG A 172 -18.88 2.21 -1.23
CA ARG A 172 -18.40 2.01 0.16
C ARG A 172 -17.09 1.21 0.27
N ASP A 173 -16.75 0.40 -0.73
CA ASP A 173 -15.47 -0.33 -0.85
C ASP A 173 -14.29 0.59 -1.23
N PHE A 174 -14.55 1.75 -1.83
CA PHE A 174 -13.52 2.74 -2.19
C PHE A 174 -12.96 3.48 -0.95
N ALA A 175 -13.64 3.44 0.20
CA ALA A 175 -13.13 3.93 1.48
C ALA A 175 -12.74 2.78 2.42
N ARG A 176 -11.43 2.54 2.53
CA ARG A 176 -10.86 1.45 3.34
C ARG A 176 -9.53 1.83 4.00
N VAL A 177 -9.23 1.16 5.12
CA VAL A 177 -7.87 1.10 5.64
C VAL A 177 -7.08 0.13 4.74
N ILE A 178 -5.93 0.55 4.23
CA ILE A 178 -5.05 -0.31 3.44
C ILE A 178 -4.12 -1.12 4.35
N SER A 179 -3.69 -2.29 3.88
CA SER A 179 -2.61 -3.02 4.53
C SER A 179 -1.28 -2.23 4.42
N GLY A 180 -0.30 -2.55 5.25
CA GLY A 180 1.00 -1.88 5.15
C GLY A 180 1.80 -2.33 3.93
N GLU A 181 1.55 -3.54 3.47
CA GLU A 181 2.11 -4.19 2.30
C GLU A 181 1.51 -3.59 1.02
N GLU A 182 0.22 -3.23 1.05
CA GLU A 182 -0.41 -2.38 0.02
C GLU A 182 0.23 -0.99 -0.04
N GLU A 183 0.42 -0.34 1.11
CA GLU A 183 1.07 0.97 1.21
C GLU A 183 2.52 0.92 0.64
N ALA A 184 3.25 -0.15 0.97
CA ALA A 184 4.60 -0.41 0.47
C ALA A 184 4.63 -0.68 -1.05
N ILE A 185 3.80 -1.60 -1.57
CA ILE A 185 3.81 -1.95 -3.00
C ILE A 185 3.29 -0.81 -3.89
N TYR A 186 2.33 -0.03 -3.42
CA TYR A 186 1.91 1.19 -4.10
C TYR A 186 3.01 2.27 -4.04
N GLY A 187 3.81 2.34 -2.97
CA GLY A 187 5.03 3.16 -2.90
C GLY A 187 6.08 2.75 -3.94
N TRP A 188 6.38 1.44 -4.04
CA TRP A 188 7.26 0.87 -5.07
C TRP A 188 6.78 1.17 -6.49
N THR A 189 5.47 1.02 -6.71
CA THR A 189 4.80 1.32 -7.99
C THR A 189 4.93 2.80 -8.34
N ALA A 190 4.74 3.70 -7.38
CA ALA A 190 4.87 5.14 -7.57
C ALA A 190 6.29 5.54 -8.00
N VAL A 191 7.32 5.07 -7.27
CA VAL A 191 8.72 5.34 -7.59
C VAL A 191 9.07 4.81 -8.99
N ASN A 192 8.76 3.55 -9.28
CA ASN A 192 9.15 2.94 -10.55
C ASN A 192 8.31 3.44 -11.74
N PHE A 193 7.11 3.98 -11.52
CA PHE A 193 6.39 4.75 -12.54
C PHE A 193 7.08 6.09 -12.83
N LEU A 194 7.31 6.90 -11.79
CA LEU A 194 7.88 8.26 -11.93
C LEU A 194 9.33 8.26 -12.42
N MET A 195 10.11 7.21 -12.11
CA MET A 195 11.48 7.05 -12.60
C MET A 195 11.57 6.38 -14.00
N GLY A 196 10.43 6.18 -14.68
CA GLY A 196 10.40 5.65 -16.05
C GLY A 196 10.84 4.19 -16.18
N THR A 197 10.65 3.36 -15.16
CA THR A 197 11.04 1.94 -15.17
C THR A 197 9.84 0.99 -15.33
N LEU A 198 8.61 1.46 -15.02
CA LEU A 198 7.32 0.80 -15.33
C LEU A 198 6.69 1.34 -16.63
N LEU A 199 7.46 1.45 -17.71
CA LEU A 199 7.01 2.02 -18.98
C LEU A 199 6.10 1.09 -19.82
N PRO A 200 5.40 1.62 -20.85
CA PRO A 200 4.67 0.80 -21.82
C PRO A 200 5.61 -0.15 -22.57
N GLN A 201 6.76 0.38 -23.00
CA GLN A 201 7.73 -0.22 -23.93
C GLN A 201 8.54 -1.38 -23.32
N THR A 202 8.47 -1.61 -22.01
CA THR A 202 9.00 -2.83 -21.38
C THR A 202 8.09 -4.00 -21.78
N ALA A 203 8.49 -4.71 -22.85
CA ALA A 203 7.79 -5.84 -23.44
C ALA A 203 7.88 -7.08 -22.52
N GLY A 204 7.13 -7.04 -21.42
CA GLY A 204 7.28 -7.99 -20.31
C GLY A 204 6.80 -9.40 -20.64
N LEU A 205 7.74 -10.33 -20.75
CA LEU A 205 7.51 -11.78 -20.64
C LEU A 205 7.75 -12.27 -19.19
N GLY A 206 7.26 -11.50 -18.20
CA GLY A 206 7.28 -11.87 -16.78
C GLY A 206 8.56 -11.52 -15.99
N THR A 207 9.56 -10.91 -16.63
CA THR A 207 10.77 -10.39 -15.96
C THR A 207 10.89 -8.88 -16.15
N ALA A 208 11.16 -8.16 -15.06
CA ALA A 208 11.81 -6.85 -15.17
C ALA A 208 13.29 -7.10 -15.50
N GLU A 209 13.84 -6.43 -16.52
CA GLU A 209 15.21 -6.67 -16.93
C GLU A 209 16.20 -6.27 -15.81
N PRO A 210 17.33 -6.99 -15.64
CA PRO A 210 18.38 -6.57 -14.73
C PRO A 210 18.85 -5.14 -15.03
N ASN A 211 18.88 -4.29 -14.00
CA ASN A 211 19.17 -2.85 -13.97
C ASN A 211 17.98 -1.93 -14.28
N THR A 212 16.75 -2.46 -14.27
CA THR A 212 15.54 -1.61 -14.41
C THR A 212 15.10 -0.96 -13.11
N THR A 213 14.78 -1.72 -12.06
CA THR A 213 13.94 -1.21 -10.96
C THR A 213 14.69 -0.59 -9.77
N TRP A 214 14.05 0.38 -9.14
CA TRP A 214 14.39 1.01 -7.86
C TRP A 214 13.74 0.27 -6.68
N GLY A 215 14.34 0.36 -5.49
CA GLY A 215 13.65 0.12 -4.23
C GLY A 215 12.92 1.37 -3.75
N ALA A 216 11.92 1.20 -2.87
CA ALA A 216 11.17 2.30 -2.28
C ALA A 216 11.15 2.20 -0.74
N LEU A 217 11.41 3.34 -0.09
CA LEU A 217 11.39 3.54 1.36
C LEU A 217 10.40 4.66 1.72
N ASP A 218 9.39 4.34 2.52
CA ASP A 218 8.45 5.32 3.08
C ASP A 218 8.72 5.46 4.59
N LEU A 219 8.77 6.69 5.09
CA LEU A 219 8.79 6.98 6.53
C LEU A 219 7.56 7.82 6.87
N GLY A 220 6.44 7.11 7.04
CA GLY A 220 5.20 7.68 7.53
C GLY A 220 5.29 8.11 9.01
N GLY A 221 4.19 8.68 9.53
CA GLY A 221 4.11 9.08 10.93
C GLY A 221 3.96 7.90 11.91
N ALA A 222 3.19 6.88 11.52
CA ALA A 222 2.87 5.70 12.33
C ALA A 222 3.66 4.44 11.93
N SER A 223 3.90 4.26 10.63
CA SER A 223 4.66 3.13 10.07
C SER A 223 5.76 3.61 9.14
N THR A 224 6.76 2.74 8.93
CA THR A 224 7.69 2.81 7.80
C THR A 224 7.50 1.59 6.91
N GLN A 225 7.90 1.70 5.65
CA GLN A 225 7.73 0.68 4.62
C GLN A 225 9.03 0.53 3.85
N ILE A 226 9.35 -0.71 3.51
CA ILE A 226 10.46 -1.06 2.63
C ILE A 226 9.94 -2.01 1.55
N SER A 227 10.33 -1.75 0.31
CA SER A 227 9.96 -2.59 -0.82
C SER A 227 10.98 -2.57 -1.95
N PHE A 228 11.26 -3.75 -2.52
CA PHE A 228 12.20 -3.90 -3.63
C PHE A 228 12.00 -5.23 -4.38
N PHE A 229 12.40 -5.24 -5.64
CA PHE A 229 12.41 -6.42 -6.50
C PHE A 229 13.69 -7.25 -6.24
N ARG A 230 13.56 -8.58 -6.15
CA ARG A 230 14.70 -9.52 -6.15
C ARG A 230 14.52 -10.50 -7.32
N PRO A 231 15.32 -10.40 -8.41
CA PRO A 231 15.31 -11.36 -9.51
C PRO A 231 16.22 -12.59 -9.27
N ASP A 232 17.09 -12.52 -8.27
CA ASP A 232 18.27 -13.38 -8.12
C ASP A 232 18.22 -14.31 -6.88
N GLN A 233 17.17 -14.22 -6.07
CA GLN A 233 16.85 -15.15 -4.98
C GLN A 233 15.33 -15.20 -4.76
N ASP A 234 14.81 -16.33 -4.25
CA ASP A 234 13.42 -16.43 -3.84
C ASP A 234 13.10 -15.54 -2.63
N VAL A 235 11.93 -14.92 -2.64
CA VAL A 235 11.41 -14.12 -1.51
C VAL A 235 10.57 -15.03 -0.62
N LEU A 236 11.15 -15.51 0.48
CA LEU A 236 10.59 -16.59 1.31
C LEU A 236 9.34 -16.18 2.12
N ALA A 237 9.20 -14.89 2.46
CA ALA A 237 8.03 -14.29 3.09
C ALA A 237 7.94 -12.80 2.72
N ASN A 238 6.81 -12.15 3.00
CA ASN A 238 6.52 -10.75 2.59
C ASN A 238 6.62 -10.52 1.06
N LEU A 239 6.39 -11.56 0.26
CA LEU A 239 6.27 -11.44 -1.19
C LEU A 239 4.89 -10.90 -1.58
N PHE A 240 4.86 -9.77 -2.27
CA PHE A 240 3.65 -9.21 -2.86
C PHE A 240 3.68 -9.36 -4.39
N LYS A 241 2.66 -9.99 -4.97
CA LYS A 241 2.48 -10.05 -6.42
C LYS A 241 1.68 -8.85 -6.89
N LEU A 242 2.39 -7.80 -7.30
CA LEU A 242 1.78 -6.66 -8.00
C LEU A 242 1.33 -7.11 -9.38
N GLN A 243 0.06 -6.87 -9.72
CA GLN A 243 -0.50 -7.03 -11.07
C GLN A 243 -1.04 -5.66 -11.52
N ILE A 244 -0.68 -5.20 -12.73
CA ILE A 244 -1.23 -3.96 -13.32
C ILE A 244 -1.72 -4.28 -14.73
N GLY A 245 -3.03 -4.14 -14.93
CA GLY A 245 -3.73 -4.63 -16.12
C GLY A 245 -3.60 -6.16 -16.28
N ASP A 246 -4.04 -6.68 -17.43
CA ASP A 246 -4.19 -8.13 -17.63
C ASP A 246 -2.86 -8.88 -17.85
N GLN A 247 -1.73 -8.19 -17.99
CA GLN A 247 -0.48 -8.78 -18.49
C GLN A 247 0.75 -8.57 -17.60
N LYS A 248 0.92 -7.40 -16.97
CA LYS A 248 2.17 -7.09 -16.26
C LYS A 248 2.07 -7.48 -14.78
N HIS A 249 3.02 -8.26 -14.31
CA HIS A 249 3.17 -8.58 -12.89
C HIS A 249 4.61 -8.55 -12.41
N TRP A 250 4.80 -8.25 -11.12
CA TRP A 250 6.09 -8.22 -10.45
C TRP A 250 6.01 -8.90 -9.08
N ASN A 251 7.01 -9.73 -8.79
CA ASN A 251 7.20 -10.38 -7.51
C ASN A 251 8.12 -9.51 -6.64
N VAL A 252 7.53 -8.67 -5.79
CA VAL A 252 8.24 -7.63 -5.03
C VAL A 252 8.22 -8.00 -3.55
N TYR A 253 9.36 -7.96 -2.87
CA TYR A 253 9.37 -7.98 -1.40
C TYR A 253 8.81 -6.64 -0.92
N ALA A 254 7.79 -6.67 -0.06
CA ALA A 254 7.13 -5.48 0.46
C ALA A 254 6.66 -5.71 1.90
N HIS A 255 7.12 -4.90 2.85
CA HIS A 255 6.76 -5.02 4.27
C HIS A 255 6.55 -3.64 4.93
N SER A 256 5.73 -3.60 5.99
CA SER A 256 5.46 -2.38 6.76
C SER A 256 5.60 -2.58 8.27
N PHE A 257 6.56 -1.88 8.84
CA PHE A 257 6.78 -1.85 10.27
C PHE A 257 5.84 -0.83 10.93
N LEU A 258 4.71 -1.30 11.47
CA LEU A 258 3.78 -0.50 12.26
C LEU A 258 4.38 -0.15 13.63
N TYR A 259 4.16 1.07 14.11
CA TYR A 259 4.86 1.70 15.24
C TYR A 259 6.35 1.97 15.01
N PHE A 260 6.80 2.03 13.74
CA PHE A 260 8.16 2.44 13.35
C PHE A 260 8.18 3.66 12.42
N GLY A 261 7.03 4.29 12.17
CA GLY A 261 6.97 5.64 11.59
C GLY A 261 7.50 6.69 12.58
N ARG A 262 7.90 7.87 12.10
CA ARG A 262 8.62 8.90 12.87
C ARG A 262 8.02 9.13 14.27
N HIS A 263 6.72 9.43 14.33
CA HIS A 263 6.07 9.84 15.58
C HIS A 263 5.88 8.64 16.51
N SER A 264 5.36 7.51 16.01
CA SER A 264 5.18 6.31 16.83
C SER A 264 6.50 5.67 17.31
N ALA A 265 7.61 5.90 16.59
CA ALA A 265 8.95 5.56 17.07
C ALA A 265 9.44 6.51 18.16
N ARG A 266 9.19 7.84 18.07
CA ARG A 266 9.50 8.80 19.14
C ARG A 266 8.63 8.56 20.38
N ASP A 267 7.36 8.22 20.20
CA ASP A 267 6.45 7.80 21.28
C ASP A 267 7.05 6.62 22.05
N ARG A 268 7.46 5.56 21.34
CA ARG A 268 8.12 4.37 21.93
C ARG A 268 9.46 4.69 22.59
N PHE A 269 10.22 5.63 22.04
CA PHE A 269 11.46 6.11 22.64
C PHE A 269 11.22 6.81 23.98
N LEU A 270 10.20 7.67 24.05
CA LEU A 270 9.81 8.37 25.27
C LEU A 270 9.22 7.41 26.34
N GLU A 271 8.50 6.36 25.94
CA GLU A 271 8.07 5.29 26.87
C GLU A 271 9.28 4.49 27.39
N GLY A 272 10.19 4.08 26.50
CA GLY A 272 11.41 3.35 26.89
C GLY A 272 12.34 4.16 27.82
N LEU A 273 12.42 5.48 27.64
CA LEU A 273 13.07 6.41 28.57
C LEU A 273 12.31 6.55 29.90
N ALA A 274 10.98 6.47 29.89
CA ALA A 274 10.18 6.57 31.11
C ALA A 274 10.35 5.33 32.00
N ASP A 275 10.33 4.15 31.39
CA ASP A 275 10.34 2.85 32.07
C ASP A 275 11.76 2.28 32.28
N GLY A 276 12.80 2.95 31.76
CA GLY A 276 14.21 2.61 31.96
C GLY A 276 14.75 1.53 31.01
N GLU A 277 13.99 1.16 29.96
CA GLU A 277 14.45 0.25 28.91
C GLU A 277 15.49 0.91 27.97
N ILE A 278 15.47 2.24 27.89
CA ILE A 278 16.42 3.07 27.13
C ILE A 278 17.16 3.96 28.13
N GLY A 279 18.50 3.97 28.07
CA GLY A 279 19.37 4.84 28.86
C GLY A 279 20.18 4.18 29.97
N GLY A 280 19.74 3.03 30.49
CA GLY A 280 20.48 2.24 31.49
C GLY A 280 21.00 3.07 32.69
N ASP A 281 22.22 2.78 33.14
CA ASP A 281 22.85 3.47 34.27
C ASP A 281 23.40 4.88 33.92
N TRP A 282 23.41 5.29 32.65
CA TRP A 282 24.03 6.55 32.21
C TRP A 282 23.03 7.70 32.01
N ILE A 283 21.76 7.41 31.73
CA ILE A 283 20.68 8.41 31.82
C ILE A 283 20.22 8.52 33.28
N GLY A 284 20.60 9.61 33.95
CA GLY A 284 20.29 9.87 35.36
C GLY A 284 18.80 10.02 35.65
N HIS A 285 18.12 8.91 35.97
CA HIS A 285 16.72 8.90 36.38
C HIS A 285 16.54 9.48 37.80
N VAL A 286 16.11 10.74 37.92
CA VAL A 286 15.73 11.33 39.22
C VAL A 286 14.30 10.93 39.55
N VAL A 287 14.15 10.03 40.53
CA VAL A 287 12.86 9.51 41.00
C VAL A 287 12.31 10.32 42.16
N ASP A 288 11.13 10.90 41.93
CA ASP A 288 10.19 11.51 42.91
C ASP A 288 10.75 12.53 43.92
N ALA A 289 10.33 13.79 43.75
CA ALA A 289 10.36 14.77 44.83
C ALA A 289 8.92 15.09 45.25
N GLY A 290 8.54 14.55 46.42
CA GLY A 290 7.18 14.59 46.93
C GLY A 290 6.58 16.00 47.00
N LEU A 291 5.26 16.05 46.73
CA LEU A 291 4.36 17.21 46.65
C LEU A 291 4.77 18.47 47.44
N GLY A 292 5.71 19.28 46.90
CA GLY A 292 6.25 20.42 47.64
C GLY A 292 7.23 21.32 46.87
N GLY A 293 6.70 22.18 45.99
CA GLY A 293 7.38 23.41 45.53
C GLY A 293 8.71 23.21 44.79
N TRP A 294 8.66 22.83 43.52
CA TRP A 294 9.83 22.84 42.64
C TRP A 294 10.23 24.26 42.24
N ASN A 295 11.47 24.63 42.55
CA ASN A 295 12.14 25.85 42.09
C ASN A 295 13.43 25.44 41.33
N ARG A 296 13.80 26.21 40.29
CA ARG A 296 14.88 25.85 39.33
C ARG A 296 16.22 25.46 39.99
N GLY A 297 16.55 26.01 41.16
CA GLY A 297 17.77 25.67 41.90
C GLY A 297 17.89 24.20 42.30
N ARG A 298 16.78 23.56 42.73
CA ARG A 298 16.78 22.16 43.21
C ARG A 298 17.09 21.13 42.13
N PHE A 299 16.88 21.47 40.86
CA PHE A 299 17.16 20.57 39.73
C PHE A 299 18.66 20.29 39.60
N ARG A 300 19.52 21.30 39.85
CA ARG A 300 20.98 21.12 39.90
C ARG A 300 21.41 20.24 41.08
N GLU A 301 20.82 20.46 42.27
CA GLU A 301 21.16 19.71 43.48
C GLU A 301 20.79 18.22 43.37
N ALA A 302 19.65 17.90 42.76
CA ALA A 302 19.18 16.53 42.60
C ALA A 302 20.04 15.70 41.63
N ILE A 303 20.54 16.29 40.54
CA ILE A 303 21.41 15.61 39.57
C ILE A 303 22.80 15.36 40.18
N VAL A 304 23.39 16.36 40.84
CA VAL A 304 24.73 16.26 41.46
C VAL A 304 24.77 15.20 42.57
N GLY A 305 23.63 14.88 43.20
CA GLY A 305 23.54 13.82 44.21
C GLY A 305 23.46 12.38 43.68
N ALA A 306 23.28 12.17 42.37
CA ALA A 306 23.01 10.84 41.81
C ALA A 306 24.25 10.11 41.24
N TYR A 307 25.28 10.85 40.82
CA TYR A 307 26.46 10.28 40.14
C TYR A 307 27.62 9.99 41.11
N PRO A 308 28.23 8.78 41.08
CA PRO A 308 29.37 8.44 41.92
C PRO A 308 30.67 9.08 41.41
N THR A 309 31.12 10.16 42.07
CA THR A 309 32.32 10.92 41.71
C THR A 309 33.63 10.22 42.11
N HIS A 310 34.03 9.18 41.37
CA HIS A 310 35.32 8.50 41.55
C HIS A 310 36.10 8.26 40.25
N LEU A 311 36.91 9.26 39.86
CA LEU A 311 38.18 8.99 39.19
C LEU A 311 39.14 8.38 40.22
N ALA A 312 39.62 7.15 39.98
CA ALA A 312 40.61 6.48 40.82
C ALA A 312 41.97 6.43 40.09
N ASP A 313 42.98 7.10 40.66
CA ASP A 313 44.38 6.99 40.23
C ASP A 313 44.87 5.53 40.40
N PRO A 314 45.33 4.85 39.33
CA PRO A 314 45.80 3.46 39.40
C PRO A 314 47.00 3.19 40.35
N ASN A 315 47.70 4.22 40.83
CA ASN A 315 48.99 4.06 41.54
C ASN A 315 49.00 4.41 43.05
N GLN A 316 47.89 4.83 43.66
CA GLN A 316 47.85 5.24 45.08
C GLN A 316 47.57 4.09 46.06
N ASN A 317 48.58 3.25 46.27
CA ASN A 317 48.49 2.12 47.19
C ASN A 317 48.78 2.53 48.66
N LYS A 318 47.76 2.96 49.44
CA LYS A 318 47.81 3.07 50.93
C LYS A 318 46.45 3.28 51.66
N THR A 319 46.02 2.24 52.36
CA THR A 319 45.42 2.23 53.73
C THR A 319 44.78 3.51 54.31
N GLY A 320 43.47 3.51 54.59
CA GLY A 320 42.87 4.48 55.54
C GLY A 320 41.34 4.58 55.67
N TYR A 321 40.76 3.79 56.60
CA TYR A 321 39.38 3.91 57.16
C TYR A 321 38.16 3.69 56.22
N PRO A 322 36.97 3.36 56.79
CA PRO A 322 35.85 2.81 56.02
C PRO A 322 34.62 3.72 55.90
N TYR A 323 33.93 3.67 54.75
CA TYR A 323 32.50 4.02 54.66
C TYR A 323 31.75 3.10 53.69
N ASN A 324 30.77 2.37 54.22
CA ASN A 324 29.81 1.62 53.42
C ASN A 324 28.79 2.60 52.83
N ASN A 325 28.68 2.72 51.51
CA ASN A 325 27.57 3.47 50.89
C ASN A 325 27.01 2.87 49.58
N ALA A 326 27.38 1.62 49.23
CA ALA A 326 26.73 0.88 48.15
C ALA A 326 25.20 0.74 48.36
N SER A 327 24.76 0.75 49.61
CA SER A 327 23.36 0.76 50.03
C SER A 327 22.62 2.08 49.82
N ALA A 328 23.29 3.19 49.48
CA ALA A 328 22.64 4.44 49.11
C ALA A 328 22.19 4.41 47.64
N ILE A 329 23.12 4.12 46.73
CA ILE A 329 22.85 4.04 45.28
C ILE A 329 21.82 2.94 44.99
N ALA A 330 21.94 1.77 45.62
CA ALA A 330 21.00 0.65 45.48
C ALA A 330 19.57 0.90 46.05
N ASN A 331 19.29 2.11 46.56
CA ASN A 331 17.92 2.56 46.88
C ASN A 331 17.39 3.63 45.91
N LEU A 332 18.24 4.24 45.07
CA LEU A 332 17.85 5.14 43.98
C LEU A 332 17.67 4.37 42.65
N SER A 333 18.53 3.38 42.38
CA SER A 333 18.49 2.56 41.15
C SER A 333 17.53 1.35 41.21
N LYS A 334 16.46 1.42 42.00
CA LYS A 334 15.43 0.38 42.00
C LYS A 334 14.48 0.57 40.81
N PRO A 335 14.27 -0.44 39.95
CA PRO A 335 13.30 -0.33 38.86
C PRO A 335 11.92 -0.04 39.45
N LEU A 336 11.30 1.04 38.97
CA LEU A 336 10.02 1.49 39.50
C LEU A 336 8.94 0.46 39.17
N GLY A 337 8.28 -0.06 40.21
CA GLY A 337 7.09 -0.89 40.03
C GLY A 337 6.00 -0.14 39.26
N PRO A 338 5.11 -0.85 38.55
CA PRO A 338 4.19 -0.29 37.52
C PRO A 338 3.06 0.61 38.06
N HIS A 339 3.26 1.25 39.21
CA HIS A 339 2.30 2.09 39.93
C HIS A 339 2.88 3.44 40.37
N HIS A 340 4.15 3.76 40.10
CA HIS A 340 4.70 5.10 40.36
C HIS A 340 4.11 6.13 39.39
N ARG A 341 3.43 7.16 39.92
CA ARG A 341 2.73 8.19 39.12
C ARG A 341 3.35 9.60 39.22
N GLY A 342 4.45 9.73 39.96
CA GLY A 342 5.21 10.98 40.02
C GLY A 342 5.87 11.30 38.67
N PRO A 343 6.09 12.58 38.34
CA PRO A 343 6.81 12.96 37.14
C PRO A 343 8.28 12.53 37.23
N LEU A 344 8.87 12.15 36.09
CA LEU A 344 10.25 11.69 35.98
C LEU A 344 11.12 12.75 35.32
N ALA A 345 12.30 13.05 35.86
CA ALA A 345 13.31 13.82 35.13
C ALA A 345 14.20 12.88 34.30
N VAL A 346 14.47 13.26 33.06
CA VAL A 346 15.22 12.46 32.07
C VAL A 346 16.20 13.34 31.32
N VAL A 347 17.43 12.86 31.14
CA VAL A 347 18.45 13.46 30.27
C VAL A 347 18.44 12.69 28.96
N ASP A 348 17.92 13.29 27.87
CA ASP A 348 17.85 12.65 26.56
C ASP A 348 19.11 13.01 25.75
N PRO A 349 20.00 12.04 25.41
CA PRO A 349 21.22 12.29 24.63
C PRO A 349 20.90 12.73 23.19
N CYS A 350 19.66 12.54 22.73
CA CYS A 350 19.20 12.95 21.40
C CYS A 350 18.58 14.36 21.36
N LEU A 351 18.51 15.07 22.49
CA LEU A 351 18.07 16.47 22.55
C LEU A 351 19.27 17.42 22.62
N PRO A 352 19.23 18.58 21.92
CA PRO A 352 20.34 19.51 21.88
C PRO A 352 20.60 20.16 23.26
N PRO A 353 21.87 20.42 23.63
CA PRO A 353 22.21 21.16 24.84
C PRO A 353 21.43 22.47 24.99
N GLY A 354 20.87 22.71 26.17
CA GLY A 354 20.06 23.90 26.46
C GLY A 354 18.57 23.80 26.11
N TYR A 355 18.11 22.73 25.45
CA TYR A 355 16.68 22.44 25.33
C TYR A 355 16.14 21.77 26.62
N GLU A 356 15.02 22.28 27.14
CA GLU A 356 14.24 21.67 28.22
C GLU A 356 12.74 21.72 27.90
N ASN A 357 11.99 20.69 28.30
CA ASN A 357 10.53 20.63 28.15
C ASN A 357 9.92 19.93 29.37
N ASN A 358 8.89 20.55 29.97
CA ASN A 358 8.34 20.15 31.26
C ASN A 358 6.87 19.69 31.25
N ASP A 359 6.25 19.55 30.08
CA ASP A 359 4.92 18.92 29.92
C ASP A 359 4.93 17.82 28.85
N THR A 360 6.09 17.19 28.61
CA THR A 360 6.17 16.01 27.75
C THR A 360 5.42 14.85 28.40
N ARG A 361 4.50 14.24 27.66
CA ARG A 361 3.67 13.13 28.13
C ARG A 361 3.80 11.95 27.21
N THR A 362 4.09 10.79 27.77
CA THR A 362 4.16 9.54 27.00
C THR A 362 2.79 9.19 26.41
N ARG A 363 2.78 8.57 25.22
CA ARG A 363 1.54 8.41 24.44
C ARG A 363 0.59 7.37 24.99
N PHE A 364 1.09 6.27 25.55
CA PHE A 364 0.30 5.13 26.02
C PHE A 364 0.17 5.14 27.55
N THR A 365 1.28 5.29 28.29
CA THR A 365 1.25 5.30 29.77
C THR A 365 0.80 6.64 30.38
N LYS A 366 0.76 7.73 29.59
CA LYS A 366 0.40 9.11 29.99
C LYS A 366 1.25 9.70 31.12
N ARG A 367 2.45 9.15 31.31
CA ARG A 367 3.43 9.55 32.32
C ARG A 367 4.05 10.89 31.95
N LEU A 368 4.19 11.77 32.93
CA LEU A 368 4.75 13.12 32.76
C LEU A 368 6.27 13.07 32.88
N LEU A 369 6.96 13.62 31.89
CA LEU A 369 8.42 13.67 31.79
C LEU A 369 8.91 15.13 31.79
N TYR A 370 9.93 15.39 32.59
CA TYR A 370 10.77 16.58 32.53
C TYR A 370 12.02 16.22 31.74
N ILE A 371 12.04 16.51 30.43
CA ILE A 371 13.15 16.15 29.53
C ILE A 371 14.11 17.33 29.36
N LYS A 372 15.41 17.06 29.32
CA LYS A 372 16.44 18.02 28.91
C LYS A 372 17.50 17.38 28.01
N GLY A 373 18.17 18.20 27.20
CA GLY A 373 19.38 17.80 26.46
C GLY A 373 20.60 17.58 27.37
N MET A 374 21.51 16.71 26.92
CA MET A 374 22.71 16.31 27.66
C MET A 374 23.83 17.35 27.54
N LEU A 375 24.25 17.90 28.68
CA LEU A 375 25.40 18.81 28.80
C LEU A 375 26.71 18.01 28.95
N ASP A 376 27.84 18.63 28.64
CA ASP A 376 29.16 17.96 28.76
C ASP A 376 29.49 17.58 30.22
N ASP A 377 28.92 18.30 31.20
CA ASP A 377 29.04 18.03 32.64
C ASP A 377 28.10 16.90 33.15
N ASP A 378 27.15 16.38 32.34
CA ASP A 378 26.13 15.40 32.78
C ASP A 378 26.66 13.94 32.91
N GLY A 379 27.98 13.74 32.88
CA GLY A 379 28.60 12.48 33.31
C GLY A 379 28.74 11.39 32.25
N ALA A 380 28.47 11.68 30.97
CA ALA A 380 28.92 10.80 29.89
C ALA A 380 30.46 10.73 29.86
N GLY A 381 31.02 9.54 29.63
CA GLY A 381 32.48 9.37 29.50
C GLY A 381 33.00 10.16 28.29
N ALA A 382 34.00 11.01 28.51
CA ALA A 382 34.44 12.06 27.58
C ALA A 382 35.15 11.59 26.28
N GLU A 383 34.84 10.38 25.80
CA GLU A 383 35.30 9.82 24.52
C GLU A 383 34.16 9.57 23.51
N GLU A 384 32.89 9.45 23.94
CA GLU A 384 31.76 9.21 23.01
C GLU A 384 31.01 10.49 22.63
N SER A 385 30.70 10.65 21.33
CA SER A 385 29.92 11.79 20.81
C SER A 385 28.42 11.67 21.09
N ARG A 386 27.69 12.79 21.07
CA ARG A 386 26.23 12.82 21.26
C ARG A 386 25.50 11.96 20.24
N LEU A 387 25.96 11.94 18.99
CA LEU A 387 25.42 11.04 17.98
C LEU A 387 25.60 9.57 18.38
N THR A 388 26.75 9.19 18.95
CA THR A 388 27.03 7.80 19.38
C THR A 388 26.07 7.37 20.49
N LEU A 389 25.93 8.20 21.54
CA LEU A 389 25.00 7.96 22.64
C LEU A 389 23.54 7.90 22.15
N CYS A 390 23.16 8.81 21.24
CA CYS A 390 21.83 8.81 20.64
C CYS A 390 21.58 7.58 19.73
N LEU A 391 22.59 7.08 19.00
CA LEU A 391 22.50 5.85 18.23
C LEU A 391 22.30 4.63 19.16
N GLN A 392 23.05 4.56 20.26
CA GLN A 392 22.84 3.53 21.29
C GLN A 392 21.43 3.59 21.88
N ALA A 393 20.93 4.78 22.20
CA ALA A 393 19.58 4.97 22.74
C ALA A 393 18.47 4.54 21.76
N ASN A 394 18.67 4.70 20.45
CA ASN A 394 17.70 4.29 19.42
C ASN A 394 17.75 2.78 19.08
N LEU A 395 18.86 2.08 19.35
CA LEU A 395 19.04 0.67 18.98
C LEU A 395 17.96 -0.29 19.54
N PRO A 396 17.48 -0.17 20.81
CA PRO A 396 16.40 -1.01 21.33
C PRO A 396 15.10 -0.96 20.53
N LEU A 397 14.80 0.18 19.87
CA LEU A 397 13.58 0.33 19.08
C LEU A 397 13.48 -0.70 17.95
N LEU A 398 14.61 -1.08 17.34
CA LEU A 398 14.67 -2.09 16.27
C LEU A 398 14.40 -3.52 16.75
N ARG A 399 14.44 -3.77 18.07
CA ARG A 399 14.21 -5.08 18.70
C ARG A 399 15.05 -6.22 18.08
N ILE A 400 16.28 -5.94 17.63
CA ILE A 400 17.17 -6.89 16.91
C ILE A 400 17.33 -8.24 17.64
N LYS A 401 17.29 -8.27 18.98
CA LYS A 401 17.31 -9.52 19.77
C LYS A 401 16.17 -10.51 19.41
N ALA A 402 15.04 -10.03 18.88
CA ALA A 402 13.96 -10.88 18.40
C ALA A 402 14.25 -11.55 17.04
N ASN A 403 15.34 -11.19 16.37
CA ASN A 403 15.75 -11.81 15.11
C ASN A 403 16.29 -13.23 15.31
N GLU A 404 16.73 -13.65 16.51
CA GLU A 404 17.41 -14.94 16.76
C GLU A 404 16.72 -16.15 16.09
N TRP A 405 15.42 -16.31 16.28
CA TRP A 405 14.64 -17.39 15.65
C TRP A 405 14.50 -17.21 14.13
N CYS A 406 14.28 -15.97 13.69
CA CYS A 406 14.13 -15.63 12.28
C CYS A 406 15.43 -15.88 11.50
N ASP A 407 16.57 -15.45 12.04
CA ASP A 407 17.90 -15.63 11.47
C ASP A 407 18.31 -17.10 11.39
N PHE A 408 17.90 -17.92 12.38
CA PHE A 408 18.03 -19.37 12.33
C PHE A 408 17.23 -19.99 11.18
N VAL A 409 15.96 -19.60 11.00
CA VAL A 409 15.10 -20.12 9.92
C VAL A 409 15.51 -19.63 8.53
N HIS A 410 15.99 -18.38 8.43
CA HIS A 410 16.24 -17.70 7.16
C HIS A 410 17.73 -17.43 6.85
N THR A 411 18.66 -18.04 7.57
CA THR A 411 20.12 -17.94 7.33
C THR A 411 20.64 -16.49 7.35
N HIS A 412 20.34 -15.78 8.43
CA HIS A 412 20.64 -14.35 8.61
C HIS A 412 20.12 -13.49 7.44
N GLN A 413 18.80 -13.53 7.26
CA GLN A 413 18.00 -12.71 6.35
C GLN A 413 16.79 -12.12 7.10
N CYS A 414 17.04 -11.48 8.24
CA CYS A 414 16.00 -10.80 9.01
C CYS A 414 16.44 -9.40 9.41
N SER A 415 15.48 -8.49 9.52
CA SER A 415 15.71 -7.04 9.63
C SER A 415 15.38 -6.54 11.04
N ILE A 416 14.10 -6.30 11.30
CA ILE A 416 13.60 -5.63 12.50
C ILE A 416 12.62 -6.55 13.21
N GLY A 417 12.77 -6.71 14.53
CA GLY A 417 11.79 -7.37 15.39
C GLY A 417 11.41 -8.82 15.04
N GLY A 418 12.29 -9.57 14.37
CA GLY A 418 12.01 -10.95 13.93
C GLY A 418 11.35 -11.08 12.55
N VAL A 419 11.36 -10.02 11.72
CA VAL A 419 10.78 -10.05 10.37
C VAL A 419 11.81 -10.48 9.31
N TYR A 420 11.46 -11.50 8.52
CA TYR A 420 12.21 -11.90 7.33
C TYR A 420 12.32 -10.76 6.33
N GLN A 421 13.55 -10.48 5.92
CA GLN A 421 13.91 -9.56 4.86
C GLN A 421 15.00 -10.20 3.98
N PRO A 422 14.74 -10.46 2.68
CA PRO A 422 15.81 -10.79 1.76
C PRO A 422 16.87 -9.68 1.84
N ARG A 423 18.16 -10.02 1.71
CA ARG A 423 19.24 -9.00 1.78
C ARG A 423 18.98 -7.85 0.80
N VAL A 424 19.58 -6.68 1.04
CA VAL A 424 19.60 -5.61 0.02
C VAL A 424 20.28 -6.16 -1.26
N PRO A 425 19.67 -6.00 -2.44
CA PRO A 425 20.30 -6.36 -3.71
C PRO A 425 21.41 -5.38 -4.07
N SER A 426 22.59 -5.87 -4.43
CA SER A 426 23.69 -5.00 -4.86
C SER A 426 23.43 -4.44 -6.27
N PRO A 427 24.06 -3.31 -6.68
CA PRO A 427 23.87 -2.74 -8.01
C PRO A 427 24.21 -3.67 -9.18
N GLN A 428 24.98 -4.73 -8.96
CA GLN A 428 25.32 -5.73 -9.98
C GLN A 428 24.23 -6.80 -10.17
N SER A 429 23.31 -6.96 -9.22
CA SER A 429 22.21 -7.94 -9.26
C SER A 429 21.00 -7.50 -10.09
N GLY A 430 21.05 -6.30 -10.67
CA GLY A 430 19.96 -5.72 -11.47
C GLY A 430 19.04 -4.76 -10.72
N PHE A 431 19.35 -4.46 -9.46
CA PHE A 431 18.76 -3.36 -8.70
C PHE A 431 19.50 -2.05 -8.97
N ARG A 432 18.80 -0.91 -8.88
CA ARG A 432 19.43 0.41 -8.92
C ARG A 432 19.96 0.80 -7.54
N ARG A 433 19.07 1.39 -6.74
CA ARG A 433 19.26 1.79 -5.34
C ARG A 433 17.88 2.06 -4.72
N PHE A 434 17.84 2.45 -3.45
CA PHE A 434 16.62 2.92 -2.83
C PHE A 434 16.29 4.37 -3.20
N PHE A 435 15.02 4.61 -3.49
CA PHE A 435 14.40 5.93 -3.47
C PHE A 435 13.61 6.06 -2.15
N ALA A 436 13.78 7.16 -1.42
CA ALA A 436 13.08 7.40 -0.16
C ALA A 436 12.23 8.68 -0.21
N PHE A 437 11.09 8.69 0.48
CA PHE A 437 10.14 9.81 0.46
C PHE A 437 9.43 10.03 1.81
N ALA A 438 8.43 10.91 1.85
CA ALA A 438 7.70 11.30 3.06
C ALA A 438 8.63 11.78 4.19
N GLY A 439 8.76 11.06 5.30
CA GLY A 439 9.58 11.47 6.45
C GLY A 439 11.06 11.66 6.12
N TYR A 440 11.60 10.94 5.12
CA TYR A 440 13.00 11.09 4.70
C TYR A 440 13.30 12.47 4.11
N THR A 441 12.35 13.10 3.38
CA THR A 441 12.57 14.41 2.74
C THR A 441 12.79 15.48 3.80
N HIS A 442 11.95 15.50 4.84
CA HIS A 442 12.07 16.42 5.98
C HIS A 442 13.39 16.32 6.75
N LEU A 443 14.11 15.20 6.65
CA LEU A 443 15.44 15.02 7.24
C LEU A 443 16.54 15.46 6.26
N TRP A 444 16.45 15.07 4.99
CA TRP A 444 17.39 15.50 3.94
C TRP A 444 17.43 17.03 3.81
N ASP A 445 16.26 17.68 3.76
CA ASP A 445 16.11 19.14 3.74
C ASP A 445 16.83 19.83 4.91
N PHE A 446 16.83 19.20 6.09
CA PHE A 446 17.36 19.81 7.32
C PHE A 446 18.87 19.56 7.48
N LEU A 447 19.36 18.42 7.03
CA LEU A 447 20.78 18.06 7.08
C LEU A 447 21.62 18.69 5.93
N ASP A 448 21.00 19.50 5.07
CA ASP A 448 21.60 20.07 3.84
C ASP A 448 22.22 18.98 2.95
N LEU A 449 21.50 17.86 2.80
CA LEU A 449 21.95 16.70 2.01
C LEU A 449 21.49 16.83 0.55
N PRO A 450 22.35 16.48 -0.42
CA PRO A 450 21.94 16.40 -1.83
C PRO A 450 20.91 15.29 -2.05
N ASP A 451 20.08 15.46 -3.10
CA ASP A 451 19.06 14.50 -3.57
C ASP A 451 19.55 13.06 -3.68
N GLU A 452 20.86 12.84 -3.90
CA GLU A 452 21.51 11.54 -3.78
C GLU A 452 22.70 11.62 -2.81
N ALA A 453 22.59 10.94 -1.67
CA ALA A 453 23.62 10.91 -0.63
C ALA A 453 23.92 9.48 -0.15
N SER A 454 25.19 9.21 0.16
CA SER A 454 25.61 7.96 0.83
C SER A 454 25.20 7.97 2.30
N LEU A 455 24.94 6.79 2.87
CA LEU A 455 24.59 6.68 4.28
C LEU A 455 25.69 7.21 5.22
N ARG A 456 26.97 7.18 4.80
CA ARG A 456 28.09 7.84 5.48
C ARG A 456 27.91 9.37 5.57
N GLN A 457 27.49 10.04 4.51
CA GLN A 457 27.23 11.49 4.52
C GLN A 457 26.06 11.84 5.46
N VAL A 458 25.06 10.95 5.57
CA VAL A 458 23.97 11.10 6.56
C VAL A 458 24.53 11.03 7.99
N VAL A 459 25.44 10.10 8.28
CA VAL A 459 26.12 9.99 9.58
C VAL A 459 26.97 11.23 9.87
N GLU A 460 27.72 11.73 8.89
CA GLU A 460 28.54 12.95 9.03
C GLU A 460 27.68 14.18 9.37
N LYS A 461 26.58 14.41 8.62
CA LYS A 461 25.65 15.53 8.89
C LYS A 461 24.82 15.35 10.17
N ALA A 462 24.47 14.12 10.53
CA ALA A 462 23.87 13.83 11.84
C ALA A 462 24.84 14.18 12.98
N GLY A 463 26.15 13.96 12.79
CA GLY A 463 27.20 14.32 13.75
C GLY A 463 27.28 15.83 13.94
N GLU A 464 27.39 16.60 12.85
CA GLU A 464 27.35 18.07 12.88
C GLU A 464 26.09 18.59 13.60
N THR A 465 24.94 17.96 13.37
CA THR A 465 23.65 18.33 13.97
C THR A 465 23.57 18.02 15.46
N CYS A 466 24.00 16.83 15.89
CA CYS A 466 23.88 16.38 17.27
C CYS A 466 24.78 17.14 18.25
N GLU A 467 25.86 17.78 17.78
CA GLU A 467 26.73 18.64 18.60
C GLU A 467 26.33 20.13 18.59
N MET A 468 25.18 20.48 17.99
CA MET A 468 24.64 21.84 18.10
C MET A 468 23.88 22.05 19.41
N ASP A 469 24.22 23.12 20.14
CA ASP A 469 23.35 23.67 21.17
C ASP A 469 22.03 24.22 20.59
N TRP A 470 21.03 24.41 21.44
CA TRP A 470 19.68 24.79 21.04
C TRP A 470 19.60 26.14 20.30
N ASP A 471 20.46 27.10 20.65
CA ASP A 471 20.50 28.42 20.00
C ASP A 471 21.12 28.31 18.59
N ARG A 472 22.19 27.52 18.43
CA ARG A 472 22.75 27.19 17.10
C ARG A 472 21.77 26.44 16.23
N LEU A 473 21.05 25.46 16.78
CA LEU A 473 20.07 24.67 16.04
C LEU A 473 18.90 25.54 15.54
N GLN A 474 18.46 26.53 16.35
CA GLN A 474 17.49 27.54 15.92
C GLN A 474 18.02 28.45 14.80
N ALA A 475 19.27 28.90 14.88
CA ALA A 475 19.89 29.71 13.84
C ALA A 475 20.07 28.92 12.53
N HIS A 476 20.50 27.65 12.62
CA HIS A 476 20.74 26.77 11.49
C HIS A 476 19.47 26.49 10.68
N LEU A 477 18.31 26.29 11.32
CA LEU A 477 17.04 26.05 10.60
C LEU A 477 16.74 27.14 9.55
N ALA A 478 17.08 28.39 9.85
CA ALA A 478 16.88 29.53 8.94
C ALA A 478 17.93 29.64 7.81
N THR A 479 19.00 28.85 7.84
CA THR A 479 19.97 28.75 6.73
C THR A 479 19.62 27.63 5.74
N VAL A 480 18.96 26.55 6.20
CA VAL A 480 18.64 25.37 5.36
C VAL A 480 17.19 25.32 4.85
N VAL A 481 16.22 25.90 5.58
CA VAL A 481 14.82 25.93 5.12
C VAL A 481 14.31 27.37 5.03
N ASP A 482 13.78 27.75 3.86
CA ASP A 482 13.18 29.07 3.60
C ASP A 482 12.17 29.48 4.69
N PRO A 483 12.43 30.54 5.48
CA PRO A 483 11.55 31.00 6.55
C PRO A 483 10.14 31.41 6.12
N SER A 484 9.90 31.67 4.83
CA SER A 484 8.57 31.98 4.29
C SER A 484 7.71 30.74 4.00
N SER A 485 8.33 29.56 3.96
CA SER A 485 7.69 28.33 3.52
C SER A 485 6.78 27.68 4.58
N LYS A 486 5.73 26.98 4.12
CA LYS A 486 4.95 26.05 4.97
C LYS A 486 5.83 24.96 5.61
N ARG A 487 7.01 24.66 5.03
CA ARG A 487 7.95 23.63 5.52
C ARG A 487 8.71 24.13 6.75
N TYR A 488 9.21 25.36 6.75
CA TYR A 488 9.93 25.95 7.90
C TYR A 488 9.09 25.94 9.18
N ALA A 489 7.80 26.31 9.10
CA ALA A 489 6.89 26.29 10.24
C ALA A 489 6.82 24.89 10.89
N LYS A 490 6.73 23.83 10.08
CA LYS A 490 6.70 22.44 10.54
C LYS A 490 8.06 21.94 11.03
N SER A 491 9.16 22.29 10.36
CA SER A 491 10.50 21.94 10.83
C SER A 491 10.84 22.63 12.16
N LYS A 492 10.29 23.82 12.42
CA LYS A 492 10.44 24.54 13.69
C LYS A 492 9.69 23.87 14.85
N GLU A 493 8.49 23.34 14.59
CA GLU A 493 7.67 22.61 15.58
C GLU A 493 8.45 21.43 16.20
N PHE A 494 9.12 20.65 15.36
CA PHE A 494 9.88 19.46 15.78
C PHE A 494 11.41 19.65 15.76
N LEU A 495 11.91 20.89 15.83
CA LEU A 495 13.34 21.21 15.64
C LEU A 495 14.25 20.42 16.60
N HIS A 496 13.81 20.30 17.85
CA HIS A 496 14.49 19.58 18.92
C HIS A 496 14.63 18.07 18.68
N GLU A 497 13.86 17.49 17.75
CA GLU A 497 13.90 16.06 17.42
C GLU A 497 14.94 15.70 16.34
N TYR A 498 15.62 16.66 15.70
CA TYR A 498 16.38 16.34 14.48
C TYR A 498 17.61 15.43 14.72
N CYS A 499 18.32 15.57 15.83
CA CYS A 499 19.37 14.62 16.21
C CYS A 499 18.78 13.22 16.47
N TRP A 500 17.68 13.13 17.23
CA TRP A 500 16.94 11.88 17.44
C TRP A 500 16.53 11.22 16.11
N MET A 501 15.95 12.01 15.19
CA MET A 501 15.43 11.51 13.91
C MET A 501 16.56 11.06 12.98
N ALA A 502 17.67 11.79 12.92
CA ALA A 502 18.84 11.40 12.14
C ALA A 502 19.42 10.08 12.64
N SER A 503 19.64 9.96 13.95
CA SER A 503 20.08 8.73 14.62
C SER A 503 19.10 7.55 14.38
N TYR A 504 17.80 7.77 14.53
CA TYR A 504 16.78 6.75 14.29
C TYR A 504 16.79 6.28 12.83
N VAL A 505 16.92 7.20 11.87
CA VAL A 505 17.02 6.88 10.44
C VAL A 505 18.31 6.12 10.11
N ILE A 506 19.46 6.50 10.68
CA ILE A 506 20.72 5.76 10.52
C ILE A 506 20.57 4.32 11.03
N GLN A 507 20.00 4.15 12.23
CA GLN A 507 19.74 2.81 12.78
C GLN A 507 18.75 2.01 11.92
N LEU A 508 17.65 2.63 11.48
CA LEU A 508 16.64 1.99 10.63
C LEU A 508 17.23 1.51 9.29
N LEU A 509 18.04 2.33 8.62
CA LEU A 509 18.63 2.03 7.33
C LEU A 509 19.79 1.02 7.45
N HIS A 510 20.77 1.27 8.32
CA HIS A 510 21.96 0.44 8.44
C HIS A 510 21.66 -0.86 9.20
N THR A 511 21.31 -0.73 10.48
CA THR A 511 21.18 -1.85 11.42
C THR A 511 19.86 -2.59 11.25
N GLY A 512 18.80 -1.90 10.83
CA GLY A 512 17.49 -2.48 10.53
C GLY A 512 17.44 -3.12 9.14
N TYR A 513 17.64 -2.32 8.08
CA TYR A 513 17.46 -2.80 6.70
C TYR A 513 18.70 -3.42 6.05
N GLY A 514 19.90 -3.24 6.63
CA GLY A 514 21.15 -3.79 6.09
C GLY A 514 21.78 -2.96 4.97
N ILE A 515 21.41 -1.68 4.83
CA ILE A 515 21.97 -0.76 3.82
C ILE A 515 23.41 -0.40 4.21
N GLN A 516 24.34 -0.48 3.26
CA GLN A 516 25.77 -0.26 3.52
C GLN A 516 26.13 1.23 3.63
N MET A 517 27.23 1.54 4.32
CA MET A 517 27.64 2.94 4.58
C MET A 517 27.99 3.72 3.30
N ASP A 518 28.39 3.03 2.23
CA ASP A 518 28.70 3.56 0.91
C ASP A 518 27.56 3.41 -0.11
N GLU A 519 26.41 2.86 0.27
CA GLU A 519 25.23 2.83 -0.60
C GLU A 519 24.53 4.21 -0.60
N ASN A 520 24.28 4.72 -1.82
CA ASN A 520 23.57 5.98 -2.04
C ASN A 520 22.05 5.77 -2.02
N ILE A 521 21.35 6.62 -1.28
CA ILE A 521 19.89 6.72 -1.28
C ILE A 521 19.51 7.99 -2.05
N THR A 522 18.53 7.87 -2.96
CA THR A 522 17.94 9.02 -3.65
C THR A 522 16.69 9.48 -2.88
N VAL A 523 16.52 10.78 -2.65
CA VAL A 523 15.42 11.36 -1.86
C VAL A 523 14.85 12.57 -2.59
N ALA A 524 13.55 12.54 -2.91
CA ALA A 524 12.83 13.74 -3.36
C ALA A 524 11.35 13.71 -2.97
N ASP A 525 10.77 14.89 -2.79
CA ASP A 525 9.38 15.10 -2.36
C ASP A 525 8.42 15.20 -3.57
N GLU A 526 8.92 15.56 -4.75
CA GLU A 526 8.19 15.66 -6.03
C GLU A 526 9.08 15.24 -7.22
N LEU A 527 8.47 14.59 -8.23
CA LEU A 527 9.11 14.23 -9.51
C LEU A 527 8.14 14.54 -10.66
N GLU A 528 8.61 15.17 -11.74
CA GLU A 528 7.80 15.57 -12.90
C GLU A 528 6.51 16.38 -12.56
N GLY A 529 6.48 17.06 -11.41
CA GLY A 529 5.29 17.77 -10.90
C GLY A 529 4.24 16.88 -10.22
N HIS A 530 4.56 15.62 -9.97
CA HIS A 530 3.80 14.68 -9.16
C HIS A 530 4.40 14.59 -7.75
N LYS A 531 3.56 14.54 -6.71
CA LYS A 531 3.99 14.20 -5.34
C LYS A 531 4.50 12.76 -5.31
N VAL A 532 5.70 12.53 -4.77
CA VAL A 532 6.18 11.15 -4.56
C VAL A 532 5.50 10.57 -3.33
N GLY A 533 4.85 9.42 -3.50
CA GLY A 533 4.13 8.73 -2.44
C GLY A 533 3.22 7.65 -3.00
N TRP A 534 2.79 6.72 -2.14
CA TRP A 534 2.00 5.55 -2.56
C TRP A 534 0.70 5.92 -3.30
N ALA A 535 0.12 7.10 -3.07
CA ALA A 535 -1.15 7.53 -3.66
C ALA A 535 -1.17 7.45 -5.20
N ILE A 536 -0.07 7.80 -5.89
CA ILE A 536 -0.04 7.70 -7.36
C ILE A 536 0.13 6.26 -7.86
N GLY A 537 0.86 5.41 -7.13
CA GLY A 537 0.96 3.98 -7.45
C GLY A 537 -0.37 3.27 -7.21
N ALA A 538 -1.12 3.68 -6.19
CA ALA A 538 -2.51 3.27 -5.98
C ALA A 538 -3.41 3.75 -7.13
N MET A 539 -3.29 5.00 -7.59
CA MET A 539 -4.05 5.45 -8.78
C MET A 539 -3.66 4.66 -10.03
N LEU A 540 -2.38 4.34 -10.24
CA LEU A 540 -1.93 3.51 -11.37
C LEU A 540 -2.49 2.06 -11.31
N TYR A 541 -2.81 1.57 -10.13
CA TYR A 541 -3.56 0.32 -9.96
C TYR A 541 -5.05 0.53 -10.30
N GLU A 542 -5.76 1.41 -9.59
CA GLU A 542 -7.23 1.57 -9.76
C GLU A 542 -7.61 2.02 -11.18
N ILE A 543 -6.84 2.93 -11.80
CA ILE A 543 -7.12 3.43 -13.17
C ILE A 543 -7.15 2.30 -14.21
N ASN A 544 -6.40 1.21 -13.97
CA ASN A 544 -6.29 0.07 -14.87
C ASN A 544 -7.31 -1.05 -14.57
N THR A 545 -7.98 -1.02 -13.41
CA THR A 545 -9.12 -1.91 -13.08
C THR A 545 -10.47 -1.34 -13.54
N LEU A 546 -10.54 -0.05 -13.91
CA LEU A 546 -11.73 0.57 -14.51
C LEU A 546 -12.16 -0.10 -15.85
N PRO A 547 -13.41 0.11 -16.31
CA PRO A 547 -13.84 -0.27 -17.65
C PRO A 547 -13.00 0.36 -18.77
N TRP A 548 -12.99 -0.31 -19.91
CA TRP A 548 -12.40 0.17 -21.17
C TRP A 548 -13.22 -0.36 -22.35
N GLY A 549 -13.22 0.38 -23.47
CA GLY A 549 -13.97 0.04 -24.67
C GLY A 549 -13.06 -0.30 -25.85
N TYR A 550 -13.33 -1.42 -26.53
CA TYR A 550 -12.60 -1.79 -27.74
C TYR A 550 -13.03 -0.94 -28.95
N ARG A 551 -12.09 -0.23 -29.56
CA ARG A 551 -12.26 0.54 -30.79
C ARG A 551 -11.45 -0.08 -31.93
N PRO A 552 -12.04 -0.87 -32.84
CA PRO A 552 -11.28 -1.45 -33.95
C PRO A 552 -10.57 -0.36 -34.77
N PRO A 553 -9.34 -0.60 -35.27
CA PRO A 553 -8.67 0.31 -36.19
C PRO A 553 -9.56 0.67 -37.38
N ALA A 554 -9.42 1.88 -37.94
CA ALA A 554 -10.22 2.30 -39.09
C ALA A 554 -10.11 1.35 -40.30
N ASN A 555 -8.96 0.67 -40.44
CA ASN A 555 -8.69 -0.30 -41.50
C ASN A 555 -9.15 -1.73 -41.15
N ALA A 556 -9.65 -1.96 -39.93
CA ALA A 556 -10.18 -3.25 -39.46
C ALA A 556 -11.69 -3.38 -39.71
N THR A 557 -12.30 -2.47 -40.46
CA THR A 557 -13.55 -2.76 -41.17
C THR A 557 -13.29 -3.92 -42.13
N ILE A 558 -13.81 -5.11 -41.82
CA ILE A 558 -13.90 -6.21 -42.80
C ILE A 558 -14.59 -5.63 -44.03
N SER A 559 -13.91 -5.62 -45.19
CA SER A 559 -14.45 -4.95 -46.37
C SER A 559 -15.80 -5.56 -46.74
N SER A 560 -16.70 -4.75 -47.30
CA SER A 560 -18.00 -5.24 -47.80
C SER A 560 -17.81 -6.41 -48.78
N GLU A 561 -16.73 -6.39 -49.55
CA GLU A 561 -16.25 -7.47 -50.42
C GLU A 561 -15.88 -8.75 -49.64
N ALA A 562 -15.12 -8.64 -48.54
CA ALA A 562 -14.75 -9.79 -47.71
C ALA A 562 -15.95 -10.38 -46.94
N ILE A 563 -16.87 -9.55 -46.43
CA ILE A 563 -18.14 -10.01 -45.86
C ILE A 563 -18.98 -10.71 -46.95
N PHE A 564 -19.04 -10.14 -48.15
CA PHE A 564 -19.76 -10.73 -49.28
C PHE A 564 -19.15 -12.08 -49.68
N LEU A 565 -17.84 -12.17 -49.88
CA LEU A 565 -17.13 -13.41 -50.21
C LEU A 565 -17.33 -14.49 -49.13
N TYR A 566 -17.29 -14.13 -47.85
CA TYR A 566 -17.60 -15.06 -46.76
C TYR A 566 -19.06 -15.54 -46.81
N SER A 567 -20.02 -14.64 -47.09
CA SER A 567 -21.43 -15.01 -47.24
C SER A 567 -21.67 -15.94 -48.44
N GLN A 568 -20.95 -15.74 -49.55
CA GLN A 568 -20.98 -16.63 -50.72
C GLN A 568 -20.37 -17.99 -50.40
N LEU A 569 -19.24 -18.04 -49.68
CA LEU A 569 -18.60 -19.28 -49.25
C LEU A 569 -19.52 -20.10 -48.32
N VAL A 570 -20.13 -19.47 -47.32
CA VAL A 570 -21.10 -20.13 -46.42
C VAL A 570 -22.31 -20.64 -47.20
N THR A 571 -22.84 -19.85 -48.15
CA THR A 571 -23.97 -20.25 -49.00
C THR A 571 -23.60 -21.42 -49.92
N LEU A 572 -22.39 -21.42 -50.49
CA LEU A 572 -21.87 -22.51 -51.32
C LEU A 572 -21.71 -23.81 -50.50
N VAL A 573 -21.11 -23.72 -49.30
CA VAL A 573 -20.94 -24.88 -48.42
C VAL A 573 -22.29 -25.43 -47.97
N ALA A 574 -23.25 -24.58 -47.58
CA ALA A 574 -24.61 -24.99 -47.24
C ALA A 574 -25.33 -25.63 -48.44
N GLY A 575 -25.15 -25.10 -49.65
CA GLY A 575 -25.68 -25.67 -50.89
C GLY A 575 -25.08 -27.05 -51.21
N LEU A 576 -23.76 -27.21 -51.07
CA LEU A 576 -23.07 -28.50 -51.27
C LEU A 576 -23.50 -29.53 -50.24
N LEU A 577 -23.67 -29.14 -48.97
CA LEU A 577 -24.21 -30.01 -47.92
C LEU A 577 -25.67 -30.40 -48.21
N ALA A 578 -26.51 -29.47 -48.68
CA ALA A 578 -27.88 -29.77 -49.09
C ALA A 578 -27.93 -30.74 -50.28
N VAL A 579 -27.07 -30.57 -51.29
CA VAL A 579 -26.94 -31.49 -52.43
C VAL A 579 -26.43 -32.86 -51.96
N ALA A 580 -25.47 -32.94 -51.03
CA ALA A 580 -25.00 -34.20 -50.45
C ALA A 580 -26.12 -34.92 -49.67
N VAL A 581 -26.91 -34.20 -48.87
CA VAL A 581 -28.08 -34.76 -48.16
C VAL A 581 -29.15 -35.23 -49.15
N ILE A 582 -29.46 -34.46 -50.20
CA ILE A 582 -30.41 -34.88 -51.25
C ILE A 582 -29.89 -36.13 -51.97
N TYR A 583 -28.59 -36.19 -52.30
CA TYR A 583 -27.97 -37.37 -52.91
C TYR A 583 -28.08 -38.59 -51.99
N LEU A 584 -27.74 -38.47 -50.70
CA LEU A 584 -27.85 -39.55 -49.71
C LEU A 584 -29.31 -40.00 -49.46
N VAL A 585 -30.30 -39.11 -49.61
CA VAL A 585 -31.72 -39.46 -49.51
C VAL A 585 -32.21 -40.15 -50.79
N CYS A 586 -31.85 -39.64 -51.96
CA CYS A 586 -32.28 -40.17 -53.26
C CYS A 586 -31.52 -41.43 -53.71
N THR A 587 -30.34 -41.72 -53.16
CA THR A 587 -29.56 -42.95 -53.45
C THR A 587 -29.72 -44.05 -52.40
N LYS A 588 -30.61 -43.88 -51.40
CA LYS A 588 -31.04 -45.01 -50.55
C LYS A 588 -31.67 -46.11 -51.42
N PRO A 589 -31.13 -47.33 -51.44
CA PRO A 589 -31.78 -48.45 -52.12
C PRO A 589 -33.13 -48.76 -51.49
N GLU A 590 -34.14 -49.06 -52.30
CA GLU A 590 -35.45 -49.50 -51.78
C GLU A 590 -35.31 -50.83 -51.03
N ALA A 591 -35.60 -50.82 -49.74
CA ALA A 591 -35.76 -52.04 -48.96
C ALA A 591 -37.04 -52.77 -49.41
N GLN A 592 -36.90 -54.03 -49.83
CA GLN A 592 -38.00 -54.79 -50.42
C GLN A 592 -39.23 -54.89 -49.48
N PRO A 593 -40.45 -54.59 -49.95
CA PRO A 593 -41.65 -54.68 -49.13
C PRO A 593 -42.01 -56.14 -48.82
N ARG A 594 -42.24 -56.42 -47.54
CA ARG A 594 -42.69 -57.73 -47.05
C ARG A 594 -44.20 -57.86 -47.26
N TYR A 595 -44.64 -58.88 -48.00
CA TYR A 595 -46.06 -59.10 -48.30
C TYR A 595 -46.84 -59.59 -47.08
N ASP A 596 -47.81 -58.79 -46.62
CA ASP A 596 -48.83 -59.23 -45.68
C ASP A 596 -49.93 -60.03 -46.39
N ARG A 597 -50.37 -61.15 -45.77
CA ARG A 597 -51.43 -62.01 -46.30
C ARG A 597 -52.74 -61.79 -45.54
N VAL A 598 -53.72 -61.21 -46.22
CA VAL A 598 -55.07 -60.94 -45.70
C VAL A 598 -55.72 -62.20 -45.13
N ARG A 599 -56.29 -62.10 -43.92
CA ARG A 599 -57.22 -63.09 -43.36
C ARG A 599 -58.67 -62.70 -43.68
N LEU A 600 -59.38 -63.59 -44.37
CA LEU A 600 -60.85 -63.56 -44.41
C LEU A 600 -61.43 -63.94 -43.05
N SER A 601 -62.56 -63.33 -42.69
CA SER A 601 -63.29 -63.63 -41.47
C SER A 601 -64.29 -64.78 -41.69
N THR A 602 -64.21 -65.82 -40.86
CA THR A 602 -65.28 -66.81 -40.69
C THR A 602 -65.48 -67.16 -39.23
N TYR A 603 -66.74 -67.43 -38.91
CA TYR A 603 -67.32 -67.56 -37.58
C TYR A 603 -67.12 -68.99 -37.03
N ARG A 604 -66.79 -69.16 -35.73
CA ARG A 604 -67.69 -69.74 -34.69
C ARG A 604 -66.97 -70.34 -33.46
N SER A 605 -67.60 -70.15 -32.28
CA SER A 605 -67.62 -71.01 -31.07
C SER A 605 -66.41 -71.23 -30.12
N SER A 606 -66.76 -71.09 -28.83
CA SER A 606 -66.45 -71.96 -27.64
C SER A 606 -65.17 -71.80 -26.78
N THR A 607 -65.35 -71.06 -25.67
CA THR A 607 -65.14 -71.45 -24.24
C THR A 607 -63.75 -71.73 -23.62
N SER A 608 -63.51 -71.07 -22.46
CA SER A 608 -62.76 -71.50 -21.24
C SER A 608 -61.24 -71.81 -21.33
N SER A 609 -60.40 -71.56 -20.31
CA SER A 609 -60.55 -70.83 -19.03
C SER A 609 -59.19 -70.70 -18.28
N ALA A 610 -59.09 -69.71 -17.38
CA ALA A 610 -58.25 -69.65 -16.16
C ALA A 610 -56.71 -69.51 -16.24
N ALA A 611 -56.17 -68.79 -15.22
CA ALA A 611 -54.84 -68.91 -14.57
C ALA A 611 -53.55 -68.58 -15.39
N GLU A 612 -52.37 -68.19 -14.84
CA GLU A 612 -51.81 -67.73 -13.54
C GLU A 612 -50.32 -67.29 -13.82
N ASP A 613 -49.49 -66.60 -13.02
CA ASP A 613 -49.51 -65.80 -11.76
C ASP A 613 -48.16 -65.01 -11.67
N ARG A 614 -48.01 -64.06 -10.71
CA ARG A 614 -46.76 -63.42 -10.18
C ARG A 614 -46.07 -62.32 -11.04
N GLN A 615 -45.53 -61.21 -10.53
CA GLN A 615 -45.07 -60.68 -9.20
C GLN A 615 -43.54 -60.69 -8.92
N GLY A 616 -43.05 -59.59 -8.31
CA GLY A 616 -41.64 -59.27 -7.93
C GLY A 616 -41.29 -57.82 -8.35
N LEU A 617 -40.98 -56.79 -7.52
CA LEU A 617 -40.33 -56.66 -6.19
C LEU A 617 -38.91 -57.27 -6.20
N ILE A 618 -37.82 -56.62 -5.74
CA ILE A 618 -37.49 -55.75 -4.57
C ILE A 618 -36.34 -54.77 -5.01
N ARG A 619 -36.23 -53.46 -4.69
CA ARG A 619 -36.07 -52.64 -3.45
C ARG A 619 -34.61 -52.48 -2.91
N ASN A 620 -34.30 -51.27 -2.41
CA ASN A 620 -33.20 -50.84 -1.50
C ASN A 620 -31.82 -50.41 -2.05
N ALA A 621 -31.24 -49.39 -1.38
CA ALA A 621 -29.83 -48.94 -1.40
C ALA A 621 -29.07 -49.44 -0.14
N PRO A 622 -27.79 -49.07 0.10
CA PRO A 622 -27.52 -47.93 1.01
C PRO A 622 -26.22 -47.12 0.72
N ASP A 623 -25.95 -46.12 1.57
CA ASP A 623 -24.78 -45.23 1.58
C ASP A 623 -23.43 -45.86 1.98
N TYR A 624 -22.35 -45.25 1.47
CA TYR A 624 -21.08 -44.92 2.14
C TYR A 624 -20.48 -43.72 1.37
N GLY A 625 -19.62 -42.85 1.91
CA GLY A 625 -18.97 -42.74 3.22
C GLY A 625 -17.78 -41.78 3.09
N ALA A 626 -17.54 -40.89 4.05
CA ALA A 626 -16.62 -39.75 3.86
C ALA A 626 -15.13 -40.07 4.08
N VAL A 627 -14.27 -39.29 3.39
CA VAL A 627 -13.01 -38.72 3.89
C VAL A 627 -12.97 -37.26 3.45
#